data_AF-A0AAV3F067-F1
#
_entry.id   AF-A0AAV3F067-F1
#
_cell.length_a   1.000
_cell.length_b   1.000
_cell.length_c   1.000
_cell.angle_alpha   90.00
_cell.angle_beta   90.00
_cell.angle_gamma   90.00
#
_symmetry.space_group_name_H-M   'P 1'
#
loop_
_entity.id
_entity.type
_entity.pdbx_description
1 polymer ?
#
loop_
_entity_poly.entity_id
_entity_poly.type
_entity_poly.pdbx_seq_one_letter_code
_entity_poly.pdbx_strand_id
1 'polypeptide(L)'
;MKRNLLVMCLSLATMAGAFAQKLVIKKSVVYVDKTTDPLASIEKVDSNTYIYKNPQGENVFKLEDINVNTRVATSFHVVNVTDLRNNKSNNIPFESLSFAFGNETVLFALISKGQYKLINDKGIDYTVLDALMDEPKQDVMSRVNMINDSVQAVIDKGIAIMAEKKIRIAADNKIFSDNTEIGNVVFKTTKDNGTIYAFFNKKTKTTIGYWSSFKEKINMGDLYRAESPAYMLFTYDNQRFRVYQMSNNGVKTPFSQELLAIMYANGIDFENVSDETIKVLSDKLAEEKRIAKENDVNIRREKGFLIDGKGERVEGEISIAFDNTDMLENDIFGGSGNIADISSYGNKVFVYAENAKGKFKSTSYKASDNVKFEVTLAKDGKVERYEGFNYDIANKTMGFLNKLASGATFFKHIYGNNKLELFYSPTEKFYTIKLKDVKNGFATTRSDQDKLIAAIKAYLGCESINLEGIDLFSLEGLKQLVDKYDTQCN
;
A
#
# COMPACT_ATOMS: atom_id res chain seq x y z
N MET A 1 35.66 55.68 -5.94
CA MET A 1 35.27 54.42 -5.27
C MET A 1 34.11 54.54 -4.26
N LYS A 2 33.84 55.68 -3.62
CA LYS A 2 32.79 55.79 -2.58
C LYS A 2 31.33 55.88 -3.06
N ARG A 3 31.09 56.10 -4.37
CA ARG A 3 29.73 56.30 -4.93
C ARG A 3 29.06 54.99 -5.41
N ASN A 4 29.83 53.94 -5.69
CA ASN A 4 29.31 52.64 -6.12
C ASN A 4 29.04 51.68 -4.96
N LEU A 5 29.60 51.93 -3.77
CA LEU A 5 29.34 51.12 -2.56
C LEU A 5 27.96 51.43 -1.95
N LEU A 6 27.49 52.68 -2.07
CA LEU A 6 26.20 53.11 -1.52
C LEU A 6 25.00 52.54 -2.31
N VAL A 7 25.14 52.40 -3.63
CA VAL A 7 24.10 51.82 -4.50
C VAL A 7 24.01 50.30 -4.33
N MET A 8 25.13 49.64 -4.02
CA MET A 8 25.17 48.19 -3.75
C MET A 8 24.63 47.84 -2.35
N CYS A 9 24.80 48.70 -1.35
CA CYS A 9 24.16 48.52 -0.04
C CYS A 9 22.65 48.86 -0.06
N LEU A 10 22.19 49.76 -0.94
CA LEU A 10 20.76 50.05 -1.10
C LEU A 10 20.01 48.95 -1.88
N SER A 11 20.68 48.23 -2.79
CA SER A 11 20.08 47.09 -3.51
C SER A 11 20.08 45.78 -2.73
N LEU A 12 20.91 45.67 -1.67
CA LEU A 12 20.87 44.55 -0.72
C LEU A 12 19.87 44.78 0.44
N ALA A 13 19.47 46.03 0.70
CA ALA A 13 18.42 46.35 1.67
C ALA A 13 17.01 46.06 1.16
N THR A 14 16.80 45.95 -0.16
CA THR A 14 15.50 45.57 -0.75
C THR A 14 15.29 44.06 -0.83
N MET A 15 16.31 43.23 -0.55
CA MET A 15 16.17 41.76 -0.48
C MET A 15 15.91 41.22 0.95
N ALA A 16 15.82 42.09 1.97
CA ALA A 16 15.50 41.71 3.35
C ALA A 16 13.98 41.78 3.67
N GLY A 17 13.12 41.93 2.66
CA GLY A 17 11.69 42.23 2.80
C GLY A 17 10.72 41.06 2.55
N ALA A 18 11.12 39.82 2.80
CA ALA A 18 10.20 38.68 2.73
C ALA A 18 10.40 37.71 3.90
N PHE A 19 10.53 38.24 5.13
CA PHE A 19 10.05 37.47 6.26
C PHE A 19 8.54 37.34 6.06
N ALA A 20 8.06 36.13 5.72
CA ALA A 20 6.63 35.84 5.69
C ALA A 20 6.02 36.33 7.00
N GLN A 21 5.29 37.44 6.96
CA GLN A 21 4.72 38.06 8.16
C GLN A 21 3.77 37.03 8.78
N LYS A 22 4.04 36.66 10.02
CA LYS A 22 3.32 35.58 10.69
C LYS A 22 1.94 36.08 11.08
N LEU A 23 0.88 35.53 10.50
CA LEU A 23 -0.48 35.80 10.99
C LEU A 23 -0.74 35.03 12.29
N VAL A 24 -1.46 35.67 13.23
CA VAL A 24 -1.81 35.10 14.54
C VAL A 24 -3.28 35.35 14.88
N ILE A 25 -3.91 34.40 15.58
CA ILE A 25 -5.23 34.60 16.20
C ILE A 25 -5.05 34.93 17.67
N LYS A 26 -5.72 35.97 18.14
CA LYS A 26 -5.88 36.29 19.57
C LYS A 26 -7.35 36.59 19.85
N LYS A 27 -7.98 35.82 20.74
CA LYS A 27 -9.41 35.97 21.09
C LYS A 27 -10.33 36.06 19.85
N SER A 28 -10.13 35.15 18.90
CA SER A 28 -10.89 35.07 17.64
C SER A 28 -10.80 36.33 16.75
N VAL A 29 -9.72 37.09 16.87
CA VAL A 29 -9.36 38.18 15.96
C VAL A 29 -8.00 37.89 15.33
N VAL A 30 -7.90 38.13 14.03
CA VAL A 30 -6.71 37.87 13.22
C VAL A 30 -5.85 39.13 13.14
N TYR A 31 -4.54 38.99 13.40
CA TYR A 31 -3.56 40.06 13.35
C TYR A 31 -2.33 39.64 12.56
N VAL A 32 -1.58 40.62 12.06
CA VAL A 32 -0.15 40.43 11.79
C VAL A 32 0.58 40.33 13.13
N ASP A 33 1.53 39.40 13.28
CA ASP A 33 2.26 39.23 14.54
C ASP A 33 2.87 40.56 15.00
N LYS A 34 2.68 40.87 16.29
CA LYS A 34 3.08 42.12 16.95
C LYS A 34 2.36 43.40 16.49
N THR A 35 1.32 43.32 15.66
CA THR A 35 0.46 44.49 15.35
C THR A 35 -0.83 44.47 16.18
N THR A 36 -1.52 45.60 16.21
CA THR A 36 -2.82 45.79 16.89
C THR A 36 -3.99 45.98 15.92
N ASP A 37 -3.71 46.15 14.63
CA ASP A 37 -4.73 46.40 13.63
C ASP A 37 -5.41 45.07 13.24
N PRO A 38 -6.72 44.92 13.45
CA PRO A 38 -7.42 43.69 13.14
C PRO A 38 -7.55 43.53 11.62
N LEU A 39 -7.18 42.36 11.13
CA LEU A 39 -7.31 41.98 9.72
C LEU A 39 -8.63 41.29 9.41
N ALA A 40 -9.15 40.55 10.39
CA ALA A 40 -10.43 39.86 10.33
C ALA A 40 -10.88 39.47 11.76
N SER A 41 -12.16 39.16 11.93
CA SER A 41 -12.66 38.49 13.13
C SER A 41 -13.34 37.17 12.79
N ILE A 42 -13.33 36.23 13.73
CA ILE A 42 -13.85 34.88 13.60
C ILE A 42 -15.00 34.72 14.57
N GLU A 43 -16.17 34.37 14.06
CA GLU A 43 -17.33 33.99 14.86
C GLU A 43 -17.48 32.47 14.81
N LYS A 44 -17.40 31.81 15.96
CA LYS A 44 -17.68 30.38 16.09
C LYS A 44 -19.18 30.17 16.22
N VAL A 45 -19.79 29.50 15.24
CA VAL A 45 -21.22 29.18 15.23
C VAL A 45 -21.48 27.88 16.01
N ASP A 46 -20.69 26.84 15.73
CA ASP A 46 -20.72 25.55 16.41
C ASP A 46 -19.31 24.91 16.45
N SER A 47 -19.19 23.61 16.74
CA SER A 47 -17.87 22.95 16.82
C SER A 47 -17.11 22.89 15.49
N ASN A 48 -17.82 22.92 14.37
CA ASN A 48 -17.32 22.69 13.02
C ASN A 48 -17.48 23.91 12.11
N THR A 49 -18.30 24.90 12.50
CA THR A 49 -18.64 26.06 11.67
C THR A 49 -18.08 27.37 12.22
N TYR A 50 -17.38 28.12 11.36
CA TYR A 50 -16.74 29.40 11.68
C TYR A 50 -17.03 30.44 10.58
N ILE A 51 -17.42 31.65 10.95
CA ILE A 51 -17.67 32.77 10.04
C ILE A 51 -16.53 33.78 10.15
N TYR A 52 -15.96 34.18 9.02
CA TYR A 52 -14.92 35.20 8.94
C TYR A 52 -15.51 36.53 8.50
N LYS A 53 -15.21 37.58 9.26
CA LYS A 53 -15.66 38.95 9.01
C LYS A 53 -14.50 39.86 8.67
N ASN A 54 -14.73 40.84 7.81
CA ASN A 54 -13.74 41.89 7.53
C ASN A 54 -13.60 42.85 8.73
N PRO A 55 -12.62 43.78 8.72
CA PRO A 55 -12.43 44.74 9.81
C PRO A 55 -13.63 45.65 10.08
N GLN A 56 -14.53 45.80 9.11
CA GLN A 56 -15.78 46.56 9.23
C GLN A 56 -16.91 45.76 9.91
N GLY A 57 -16.69 44.47 10.17
CA GLY A 57 -17.64 43.57 10.82
C GLY A 57 -18.61 42.88 9.86
N GLU A 58 -18.41 43.00 8.55
CA GLU A 58 -19.24 42.34 7.54
C GLU A 58 -18.82 40.89 7.37
N ASN A 59 -19.80 39.98 7.33
CA ASN A 59 -19.56 38.56 7.10
C ASN A 59 -19.10 38.33 5.65
N VAL A 60 -17.90 37.76 5.45
CA VAL A 60 -17.34 37.56 4.10
C VAL A 60 -17.45 36.11 3.66
N PHE A 61 -16.97 35.17 4.47
CA PHE A 61 -17.08 33.75 4.15
C PHE A 61 -17.24 32.90 5.40
N LYS A 62 -17.76 31.68 5.22
CA LYS A 62 -17.96 30.66 6.25
C LYS A 62 -17.11 29.44 5.93
N LEU A 63 -16.47 28.87 6.95
CA LEU A 63 -15.83 27.56 6.90
C LEU A 63 -16.67 26.55 7.68
N GLU A 64 -16.87 25.38 7.10
CA GLU A 64 -17.51 24.25 7.74
C GLU A 64 -16.62 23.02 7.59
N ASP A 65 -16.15 22.49 8.72
CA ASP A 65 -15.35 21.28 8.77
C ASP A 65 -16.24 20.04 8.54
N ILE A 66 -15.99 19.34 7.43
CA ILE A 66 -16.72 18.16 7.02
C ILE A 66 -15.78 16.96 7.12
N ASN A 67 -15.96 16.18 8.19
CA ASN A 67 -15.33 14.89 8.38
C ASN A 67 -16.40 13.79 8.44
N VAL A 68 -16.54 13.06 7.34
CA VAL A 68 -17.59 12.06 7.18
C VAL A 68 -17.00 10.73 6.72
N ASN A 69 -17.49 9.64 7.30
CA ASN A 69 -17.17 8.29 6.87
C ASN A 69 -18.31 7.74 6.03
N THR A 70 -17.97 7.03 4.96
CA THR A 70 -18.95 6.28 4.16
C THR A 70 -19.26 4.93 4.78
N ARG A 71 -20.31 4.28 4.27
CA ARG A 71 -20.65 2.88 4.58
C ARG A 71 -19.60 1.86 4.13
N VAL A 72 -18.52 2.29 3.47
CA VAL A 72 -17.36 1.44 3.15
C VAL A 72 -16.09 1.91 3.86
N ALA A 73 -16.23 2.59 5.00
CA ALA A 73 -15.12 3.09 5.83
C ALA A 73 -14.12 3.98 5.06
N THR A 74 -14.56 4.64 4.00
CA THR A 74 -13.78 5.71 3.36
C THR A 74 -14.08 7.00 4.10
N SER A 75 -13.03 7.61 4.67
CA SER A 75 -13.13 8.92 5.29
C SER A 75 -12.92 10.02 4.25
N PHE A 76 -13.79 11.01 4.28
CA PHE A 76 -13.65 12.26 3.54
C PHE A 76 -13.51 13.38 4.55
N HIS A 77 -12.41 14.12 4.45
CA HIS A 77 -12.13 15.26 5.32
C HIS A 77 -11.82 16.47 4.45
N VAL A 78 -12.76 17.41 4.42
CA VAL A 78 -12.67 18.66 3.65
C VAL A 78 -13.23 19.81 4.44
N VAL A 79 -12.90 21.02 4.02
CA VAL A 79 -13.52 22.24 4.54
C VAL A 79 -14.38 22.84 3.44
N ASN A 80 -15.67 22.98 3.70
CA ASN A 80 -16.59 23.70 2.83
C ASN A 80 -16.43 25.20 3.09
N VAL A 81 -16.02 25.93 2.05
CA VAL A 81 -15.89 27.38 2.04
C VAL A 81 -17.12 27.95 1.35
N THR A 82 -17.93 28.72 2.06
CA THR A 82 -19.07 29.45 1.49
C THR A 82 -18.77 30.94 1.45
N ASP A 83 -18.73 31.53 0.27
CA ASP A 83 -18.68 32.99 0.11
C ASP A 83 -20.05 33.59 0.42
N LEU A 84 -20.14 34.39 1.47
CA LEU A 84 -21.41 34.94 1.96
C LEU A 84 -21.85 36.16 1.15
N ARG A 85 -21.01 36.69 0.26
CA ARG A 85 -21.36 37.81 -0.64
C ARG A 85 -22.29 37.37 -1.78
N ASN A 86 -22.11 36.14 -2.26
CA ASN A 86 -22.83 35.58 -3.41
C ASN A 86 -23.45 34.20 -3.15
N ASN A 87 -23.26 33.65 -1.95
CA ASN A 87 -23.75 32.34 -1.50
C ASN A 87 -23.24 31.15 -2.32
N LYS A 88 -22.15 31.31 -3.08
CA LYS A 88 -21.45 30.19 -3.72
C LYS A 88 -20.61 29.43 -2.69
N SER A 89 -20.39 28.14 -2.92
CA SER A 89 -19.51 27.35 -2.07
C SER A 89 -18.65 26.36 -2.87
N ASN A 90 -17.47 26.08 -2.32
CA ASN A 90 -16.57 25.06 -2.82
C ASN A 90 -15.82 24.39 -1.66
N ASN A 91 -15.33 23.17 -1.89
CA ASN A 91 -14.59 22.41 -0.88
C ASN A 91 -13.09 22.52 -1.13
N ILE A 92 -12.33 22.71 -0.06
CA ILE A 92 -10.87 22.60 -0.06
C ILE A 92 -10.44 21.34 0.70
N PRO A 93 -9.37 20.64 0.25
CA PRO A 93 -8.83 19.49 0.98
C PRO A 93 -8.42 19.88 2.40
N PHE A 94 -8.71 19.02 3.38
CA PHE A 94 -8.18 19.20 4.71
C PHE A 94 -6.73 18.72 4.78
N GLU A 95 -5.79 19.64 5.03
CA GLU A 95 -4.38 19.32 5.26
C GLU A 95 -4.04 19.52 6.74
N SER A 96 -3.73 18.43 7.45
CA SER A 96 -3.32 18.53 8.84
C SER A 96 -1.94 19.20 8.94
N LEU A 97 -1.92 20.43 9.43
CA LEU A 97 -0.68 21.13 9.78
C LEU A 97 -0.29 20.71 11.20
N SER A 98 0.84 20.01 11.31
CA SER A 98 1.33 19.23 12.46
C SER A 98 1.55 19.96 13.80
N PHE A 99 1.10 21.22 13.95
CA PHE A 99 1.39 22.08 15.10
C PHE A 99 0.21 22.93 15.61
N ALA A 100 -1.01 22.71 15.13
CA ALA A 100 -2.20 23.48 15.53
C ALA A 100 -3.07 22.72 16.56
N PHE A 101 -3.43 23.38 17.67
CA PHE A 101 -4.32 22.84 18.70
C PHE A 101 -5.70 23.52 18.62
N GLY A 102 -6.75 22.70 18.47
CA GLY A 102 -8.16 23.14 18.36
C GLY A 102 -8.60 23.51 16.95
N ASN A 103 -9.86 23.19 16.61
CA ASN A 103 -10.41 23.32 15.24
C ASN A 103 -10.26 24.73 14.65
N GLU A 104 -10.52 25.79 15.43
CA GLU A 104 -10.34 27.19 14.98
C GLU A 104 -8.91 27.46 14.48
N THR A 105 -7.90 27.04 15.24
CA THR A 105 -6.49 27.23 14.89
C THR A 105 -6.09 26.39 13.68
N VAL A 106 -6.62 25.17 13.55
CA VAL A 106 -6.35 24.27 12.43
C VAL A 106 -6.95 24.84 11.14
N LEU A 107 -8.22 25.22 11.16
CA LEU A 107 -8.91 25.81 10.00
C LEU A 107 -8.27 27.13 9.60
N PHE A 108 -7.89 27.97 10.57
CA PHE A 108 -7.16 29.20 10.29
C PHE A 108 -5.80 28.93 9.64
N ALA A 109 -5.05 27.96 10.14
CA ALA A 109 -3.77 27.60 9.55
C ALA A 109 -3.94 27.08 8.11
N LEU A 110 -5.00 26.30 7.85
CA LEU A 110 -5.35 25.82 6.51
C LEU A 110 -5.59 26.99 5.55
N ILE A 111 -6.41 27.97 5.95
CA ILE A 111 -6.76 29.09 5.06
C ILE A 111 -5.70 30.20 4.99
N SER A 112 -4.73 30.26 5.91
CA SER A 112 -3.67 31.28 5.90
C SER A 112 -2.34 30.78 5.34
N LYS A 113 -2.08 29.47 5.42
CA LYS A 113 -0.80 28.85 5.01
C LYS A 113 -0.95 27.75 3.98
N GLY A 114 -2.12 27.15 3.85
CA GLY A 114 -2.39 26.13 2.84
C GLY A 114 -2.45 26.70 1.42
N GLN A 115 -2.84 25.88 0.46
CA GLN A 115 -2.86 26.22 -0.96
C GLN A 115 -3.68 27.49 -1.28
N TYR A 116 -4.85 27.62 -0.66
CA TYR A 116 -5.85 28.63 -1.04
C TYR A 116 -5.72 29.97 -0.30
N LYS A 117 -4.78 30.14 0.64
CA LYS A 117 -4.41 31.42 1.31
C LYS A 117 -5.49 32.53 1.33
N LEU A 118 -6.70 32.22 1.80
CA LEU A 118 -7.87 33.11 1.80
C LEU A 118 -7.67 34.34 2.71
N ILE A 119 -6.67 34.30 3.59
CA ILE A 119 -6.27 35.42 4.43
C ILE A 119 -4.75 35.63 4.30
N ASN A 120 -4.35 36.88 4.08
CA ASN A 120 -2.96 37.32 4.01
C ASN A 120 -2.71 38.51 4.99
N ASP A 121 -1.55 39.13 4.89
CA ASP A 121 -1.13 40.27 5.73
C ASP A 121 -1.94 41.57 5.50
N LYS A 122 -2.77 41.61 4.46
CA LYS A 122 -3.71 42.71 4.16
C LYS A 122 -5.15 42.39 4.56
N GLY A 123 -5.43 41.19 5.07
CA GLY A 123 -6.76 40.73 5.43
C GLY A 123 -7.28 39.63 4.51
N ILE A 124 -8.59 39.60 4.31
CA ILE A 124 -9.25 38.60 3.46
C ILE A 124 -8.91 38.87 1.99
N ASP A 125 -8.43 37.84 1.29
CA ASP A 125 -8.08 37.93 -0.13
C ASP A 125 -9.29 37.59 -1.01
N TYR A 126 -10.03 38.62 -1.42
CA TYR A 126 -11.22 38.47 -2.24
C TYR A 126 -10.92 37.86 -3.62
N THR A 127 -9.74 38.13 -4.19
CA THR A 127 -9.36 37.57 -5.50
C THR A 127 -9.18 36.06 -5.41
N VAL A 128 -8.54 35.57 -4.35
CA VAL A 128 -8.38 34.13 -4.15
C VAL A 128 -9.70 33.46 -3.77
N LEU A 129 -10.56 34.14 -3.00
CA LEU A 129 -11.90 33.66 -2.68
C LEU A 129 -12.76 33.54 -3.96
N ASP A 130 -12.75 34.56 -4.83
CA ASP A 130 -13.46 34.55 -6.11
C ASP A 130 -12.94 33.42 -7.02
N ALA A 131 -11.62 33.28 -7.12
CA ALA A 131 -11.01 32.20 -7.90
C ALA A 131 -11.42 30.80 -7.41
N LEU A 132 -11.49 30.58 -6.09
CA LEU A 132 -11.97 29.33 -5.50
C LEU A 132 -13.44 29.05 -5.86
N MET A 133 -14.29 30.08 -5.92
CA MET A 133 -15.70 29.93 -6.31
C MET A 133 -15.91 29.67 -7.80
N ASP A 134 -14.92 29.98 -8.64
CA ASP A 134 -14.93 29.72 -10.08
C ASP A 134 -14.32 28.36 -10.45
N GLU A 135 -13.62 27.70 -9.52
CA GLU A 135 -13.18 26.31 -9.70
C GLU A 135 -14.37 25.34 -9.82
N PRO A 136 -14.24 24.23 -10.58
CA PRO A 136 -15.26 23.19 -10.60
C PRO A 136 -15.60 22.70 -9.18
N LYS A 137 -16.87 22.78 -8.81
CA LYS A 137 -17.32 22.43 -7.45
C LYS A 137 -16.96 20.97 -7.13
N GLN A 138 -16.16 20.77 -6.09
CA GLN A 138 -15.86 19.43 -5.57
C GLN A 138 -16.92 19.02 -4.54
N ASP A 139 -18.09 18.54 -4.97
CA ASP A 139 -19.16 18.17 -4.02
C ASP A 139 -18.89 16.83 -3.33
N VAL A 140 -18.17 16.88 -2.20
CA VAL A 140 -17.82 15.69 -1.40
C VAL A 140 -19.05 14.99 -0.85
N MET A 141 -20.08 15.75 -0.46
CA MET A 141 -21.31 15.16 0.07
C MET A 141 -22.07 14.40 -1.00
N SER A 142 -22.09 14.88 -2.24
CA SER A 142 -22.62 14.12 -3.38
C SER A 142 -21.91 12.77 -3.56
N ARG A 143 -20.56 12.75 -3.46
CA ARG A 143 -19.78 11.50 -3.56
C ARG A 143 -20.05 10.56 -2.39
N VAL A 144 -20.13 11.09 -1.17
CA VAL A 144 -20.45 10.33 0.05
C VAL A 144 -21.83 9.70 -0.06
N ASN A 145 -22.84 10.48 -0.47
CA ASN A 145 -24.21 10.02 -0.66
C ASN A 145 -24.28 8.93 -1.72
N MET A 146 -23.67 9.14 -2.89
CA MET A 146 -23.62 8.12 -3.96
C MET A 146 -23.03 6.79 -3.48
N ILE A 147 -21.95 6.82 -2.70
CA ILE A 147 -21.36 5.60 -2.11
C ILE A 147 -22.34 4.97 -1.11
N ASN A 148 -22.91 5.76 -0.21
CA ASN A 148 -23.82 5.26 0.82
C ASN A 148 -25.11 4.67 0.23
N ASP A 149 -25.68 5.33 -0.78
CA ASP A 149 -26.87 4.91 -1.52
C ASP A 149 -26.61 3.62 -2.28
N SER A 150 -25.41 3.46 -2.87
CA SER A 150 -25.03 2.20 -3.54
C SER A 150 -25.01 1.02 -2.57
N VAL A 151 -24.49 1.20 -1.36
CA VAL A 151 -24.50 0.16 -0.31
C VAL A 151 -25.91 -0.09 0.20
N GLN A 152 -26.72 0.96 0.37
CA GLN A 152 -28.10 0.84 0.80
C GLN A 152 -28.95 0.07 -0.22
N ALA A 153 -28.77 0.32 -1.52
CA ALA A 153 -29.48 -0.41 -2.57
C ALA A 153 -29.20 -1.92 -2.54
N VAL A 154 -27.96 -2.32 -2.21
CA VAL A 154 -27.61 -3.74 -2.01
C VAL A 154 -28.33 -4.32 -0.79
N ILE A 155 -28.36 -3.57 0.31
CA ILE A 155 -29.06 -3.99 1.54
C ILE A 155 -30.58 -4.12 1.27
N ASP A 156 -31.20 -3.16 0.61
CA ASP A 156 -32.63 -3.17 0.30
C ASP A 156 -33.00 -4.34 -0.61
N LYS A 157 -32.18 -4.62 -1.63
CA LYS A 157 -32.32 -5.82 -2.47
C LYS A 157 -32.27 -7.09 -1.62
N GLY A 158 -31.32 -7.17 -0.69
CA GLY A 158 -31.18 -8.30 0.22
C GLY A 158 -32.37 -8.48 1.15
N ILE A 159 -32.89 -7.38 1.71
CA ILE A 159 -34.09 -7.37 2.56
C ILE A 159 -35.31 -7.85 1.78
N ALA A 160 -35.47 -7.45 0.51
CA ALA A 160 -36.56 -7.93 -0.33
C ALA A 160 -36.49 -9.46 -0.57
N ILE A 161 -35.31 -9.98 -0.87
CA ILE A 161 -35.06 -11.43 -1.02
C ILE A 161 -35.34 -12.17 0.28
N MET A 162 -34.85 -11.63 1.41
CA MET A 162 -35.11 -12.18 2.73
C MET A 162 -36.61 -12.21 3.04
N ALA A 163 -37.37 -11.16 2.70
CA ALA A 163 -38.81 -11.10 2.92
C ALA A 163 -39.55 -12.17 2.08
N GLU A 164 -39.19 -12.33 0.80
CA GLU A 164 -39.73 -13.38 -0.09
C GLU A 164 -39.51 -14.79 0.49
N LYS A 165 -38.28 -15.04 0.97
CA LYS A 165 -37.89 -16.31 1.62
C LYS A 165 -38.30 -16.40 3.09
N LYS A 166 -38.99 -15.39 3.63
CA LYS A 166 -39.36 -15.30 5.06
C LYS A 166 -38.17 -15.51 6.02
N ILE A 167 -37.00 -15.02 5.63
CA ILE A 167 -35.77 -15.06 6.42
C ILE A 167 -35.86 -14.04 7.56
N ARG A 168 -35.59 -14.48 8.79
CA ARG A 168 -35.53 -13.60 9.96
C ARG A 168 -34.48 -14.02 10.97
N ILE A 169 -33.92 -13.06 11.69
CA ILE A 169 -33.08 -13.28 12.87
C ILE A 169 -33.97 -13.13 14.12
N ALA A 170 -34.08 -14.17 14.93
CA ALA A 170 -34.83 -14.13 16.19
C ALA A 170 -34.00 -13.50 17.33
N ALA A 171 -34.66 -13.20 18.45
CA ALA A 171 -34.03 -12.57 19.61
C ALA A 171 -32.92 -13.43 20.26
N ASP A 172 -32.97 -14.76 20.08
CA ASP A 172 -31.92 -15.70 20.50
C ASP A 172 -30.79 -15.85 19.47
N ASN A 173 -30.73 -14.94 18.48
CA ASN A 173 -29.79 -14.91 17.37
C ASN A 173 -29.87 -16.11 16.42
N LYS A 174 -30.92 -16.93 16.48
CA LYS A 174 -31.17 -17.96 15.47
C LYS A 174 -31.75 -17.35 14.20
N ILE A 175 -31.37 -17.92 13.06
CA ILE A 175 -31.82 -17.52 11.73
C ILE A 175 -32.84 -18.55 11.25
N PHE A 176 -34.01 -18.08 10.85
CA PHE A 176 -35.11 -18.91 10.37
C PHE A 176 -35.44 -18.58 8.92
N SER A 177 -35.79 -19.60 8.13
CA SER A 177 -36.44 -19.53 6.82
C SER A 177 -37.80 -20.23 6.94
N ASP A 178 -38.89 -19.52 6.66
CA ASP A 178 -40.28 -20.01 6.83
C ASP A 178 -40.49 -20.83 8.14
N ASN A 179 -40.05 -20.26 9.27
CA ASN A 179 -40.06 -20.88 10.63
C ASN A 179 -39.18 -22.12 10.83
N THR A 180 -38.43 -22.56 9.83
CA THR A 180 -37.38 -23.57 9.98
C THR A 180 -36.07 -22.89 10.33
N GLU A 181 -35.43 -23.31 11.41
CA GLU A 181 -34.10 -22.79 11.78
C GLU A 181 -33.06 -23.28 10.76
N ILE A 182 -32.39 -22.34 10.09
CA ILE A 182 -31.37 -22.57 9.05
C ILE A 182 -29.96 -22.22 9.51
N GLY A 183 -29.82 -21.50 10.62
CA GLY A 183 -28.53 -21.08 11.12
C GLY A 183 -28.62 -20.21 12.37
N ASN A 184 -27.52 -19.56 12.70
CA ASN A 184 -27.45 -18.58 13.78
C ASN A 184 -26.36 -17.54 13.50
N VAL A 185 -26.47 -16.38 14.14
CA VAL A 185 -25.41 -15.37 14.20
C VAL A 185 -24.84 -15.32 15.62
N VAL A 186 -23.53 -15.16 15.74
CA VAL A 186 -22.82 -14.91 16.99
C VAL A 186 -22.09 -13.59 16.85
N PHE A 187 -22.17 -12.74 17.85
CA PHE A 187 -21.35 -11.53 17.89
C PHE A 187 -20.57 -11.42 19.19
N LYS A 188 -19.39 -10.82 19.09
CA LYS A 188 -18.49 -10.60 20.21
C LYS A 188 -17.92 -9.19 20.12
N THR A 189 -18.00 -8.46 21.22
CA THR A 189 -17.25 -7.21 21.41
C THR A 189 -15.93 -7.54 22.10
N THR A 190 -14.84 -7.05 21.53
CA THR A 190 -13.47 -7.24 22.01
C THR A 190 -13.07 -6.12 22.95
N LYS A 191 -12.01 -6.33 23.74
CA LYS A 191 -11.50 -5.35 24.72
C LYS A 191 -11.06 -4.03 24.07
N ASP A 192 -10.68 -4.06 22.79
CA ASP A 192 -10.25 -2.90 22.01
C ASP A 192 -11.43 -2.18 21.32
N ASN A 193 -12.66 -2.35 21.83
CA ASN A 193 -13.91 -1.80 21.28
C ASN A 193 -14.27 -2.27 19.86
N GLY A 194 -13.66 -3.35 19.36
CA GLY A 194 -14.00 -3.94 18.06
C GLY A 194 -15.15 -4.95 18.16
N THR A 195 -16.02 -5.01 17.16
CA THR A 195 -17.14 -5.98 17.08
C THR A 195 -16.90 -6.98 15.95
N ILE A 196 -17.23 -8.25 16.22
CA ILE A 196 -17.20 -9.35 15.26
C ILE A 196 -18.61 -9.91 15.11
N TYR A 197 -19.01 -10.27 13.89
CA TYR A 197 -20.20 -11.08 13.60
C TYR A 197 -19.79 -12.33 12.83
N ALA A 198 -20.24 -13.49 13.28
CA ALA A 198 -20.04 -14.77 12.61
C ALA A 198 -21.38 -15.47 12.39
N PHE A 199 -21.61 -15.91 11.16
CA PHE A 199 -22.86 -16.51 10.70
C PHE A 199 -22.63 -17.98 10.41
N PHE A 200 -23.42 -18.86 11.02
CA PHE A 200 -23.24 -20.31 10.93
C PHE A 200 -24.45 -20.98 10.31
N ASN A 201 -24.19 -21.96 9.44
CA ASN A 201 -25.23 -22.83 8.90
C ASN A 201 -25.59 -23.93 9.89
N LYS A 202 -26.90 -24.20 10.08
CA LYS A 202 -27.35 -25.23 11.03
C LYS A 202 -26.99 -26.64 10.58
N LYS A 203 -27.08 -26.94 9.28
CA LYS A 203 -26.88 -28.27 8.69
C LYS A 203 -25.40 -28.66 8.67
N THR A 204 -24.57 -27.83 8.06
CA THR A 204 -23.13 -28.12 7.86
C THR A 204 -22.26 -27.71 9.04
N LYS A 205 -22.78 -26.86 9.95
CA LYS A 205 -22.02 -26.18 11.02
C LYS A 205 -20.90 -25.26 10.52
N THR A 206 -20.83 -25.02 9.22
CA THR A 206 -19.83 -24.16 8.60
C THR A 206 -20.17 -22.68 8.80
N THR A 207 -19.14 -21.87 8.98
CA THR A 207 -19.25 -20.41 8.91
C THR A 207 -19.59 -19.99 7.49
N ILE A 208 -20.73 -19.33 7.29
CA ILE A 208 -21.18 -18.81 5.99
C ILE A 208 -20.68 -17.39 5.76
N GLY A 209 -20.61 -16.60 6.84
CA GLY A 209 -20.17 -15.22 6.81
C GLY A 209 -19.41 -14.82 8.07
N TYR A 210 -18.41 -13.96 7.93
CA TYR A 210 -17.63 -13.40 9.03
C TYR A 210 -17.35 -11.92 8.78
N TRP A 211 -17.71 -11.04 9.70
CA TRP A 211 -17.41 -9.61 9.64
C TRP A 211 -16.65 -9.16 10.88
N SER A 212 -15.66 -8.28 10.73
CA SER A 212 -14.95 -7.65 11.84
C SER A 212 -14.74 -6.16 11.63
N SER A 213 -14.85 -5.38 12.70
CA SER A 213 -14.60 -3.93 12.71
C SER A 213 -13.12 -3.56 12.89
N PHE A 214 -12.23 -4.54 13.00
CA PHE A 214 -10.80 -4.35 13.17
C PHE A 214 -10.03 -5.41 12.36
N LYS A 215 -8.71 -5.26 12.27
CA LYS A 215 -7.89 -6.27 11.59
C LYS A 215 -7.80 -7.51 12.46
N GLU A 216 -8.24 -8.64 11.93
CA GLU A 216 -8.23 -9.90 12.66
C GLU A 216 -7.84 -11.05 11.74
N LYS A 217 -7.20 -12.07 12.32
CA LYS A 217 -6.97 -13.34 11.64
C LYS A 217 -8.29 -14.10 11.63
N ILE A 218 -8.90 -14.20 10.45
CA ILE A 218 -10.08 -15.00 10.23
C ILE A 218 -9.65 -16.44 9.98
N ASN A 219 -10.33 -17.36 10.65
CA ASN A 219 -10.28 -18.79 10.36
C ASN A 219 -11.71 -19.28 10.12
N MET A 220 -12.02 -19.67 8.87
CA MET A 220 -13.29 -20.29 8.50
C MET A 220 -13.15 -21.81 8.31
N GLY A 221 -12.28 -22.44 9.12
CA GLY A 221 -11.93 -23.86 8.99
C GLY A 221 -10.97 -24.10 7.83
N ASP A 222 -11.08 -25.27 7.20
CA ASP A 222 -10.23 -25.69 6.07
C ASP A 222 -10.45 -24.83 4.81
N LEU A 223 -11.52 -24.04 4.78
CA LEU A 223 -11.93 -23.22 3.64
C LEU A 223 -11.10 -21.95 3.48
N TYR A 224 -10.66 -21.32 4.56
CA TYR A 224 -9.99 -20.03 4.46
C TYR A 224 -9.32 -19.60 5.76
N ARG A 225 -8.06 -19.18 5.65
CA ARG A 225 -7.34 -18.47 6.70
C ARG A 225 -6.69 -17.23 6.10
N ALA A 226 -7.04 -16.05 6.59
CA ALA A 226 -6.37 -14.81 6.18
C ALA A 226 -6.52 -13.71 7.23
N GLU A 227 -5.74 -12.64 7.04
CA GLU A 227 -5.96 -11.38 7.73
C GLU A 227 -7.07 -10.58 7.04
N SER A 228 -8.12 -10.27 7.80
CA SER A 228 -9.17 -9.36 7.38
C SER A 228 -8.70 -7.92 7.47
N PRO A 229 -8.90 -7.09 6.43
CA PRO A 229 -9.02 -5.64 6.64
C PRO A 229 -10.17 -5.35 7.62
N ALA A 230 -10.08 -4.26 8.37
CA ALA A 230 -11.19 -3.80 9.18
C ALA A 230 -12.42 -3.50 8.29
N TYR A 231 -13.62 -3.69 8.84
CA TYR A 231 -14.92 -3.38 8.22
C TYR A 231 -15.20 -4.20 6.96
N MET A 232 -14.90 -5.50 7.00
CA MET A 232 -15.07 -6.38 5.85
C MET A 232 -15.83 -7.65 6.24
N LEU A 233 -16.86 -7.98 5.45
CA LEU A 233 -17.62 -9.21 5.49
C LEU A 233 -16.98 -10.19 4.50
N PHE A 234 -16.56 -11.34 5.01
CA PHE A 234 -16.05 -12.49 4.26
C PHE A 234 -17.10 -13.58 4.21
N THR A 235 -17.16 -14.32 3.12
CA THR A 235 -18.08 -15.44 2.95
C THR A 235 -17.35 -16.74 2.64
N TYR A 236 -18.05 -17.86 2.78
CA TYR A 236 -17.47 -19.21 2.63
C TYR A 236 -16.91 -19.48 1.22
N ASP A 237 -17.39 -18.75 0.21
CA ASP A 237 -16.94 -18.78 -1.18
C ASP A 237 -15.92 -17.67 -1.51
N ASN A 238 -15.28 -17.10 -0.48
CA ASN A 238 -14.21 -16.09 -0.56
C ASN A 238 -14.66 -14.76 -1.21
N GLN A 239 -15.96 -14.46 -1.25
CA GLN A 239 -16.42 -13.10 -1.57
C GLN A 239 -16.15 -12.16 -0.39
N ARG A 240 -15.94 -10.88 -0.71
CA ARG A 240 -15.53 -9.84 0.25
C ARG A 240 -16.31 -8.57 0.04
N PHE A 241 -16.99 -8.12 1.08
CA PHE A 241 -17.80 -6.91 1.04
C PHE A 241 -17.34 -5.95 2.11
N ARG A 242 -16.82 -4.79 1.69
CA ARG A 242 -16.48 -3.75 2.65
C ARG A 242 -17.77 -3.09 3.13
N VAL A 243 -18.00 -3.10 4.43
CA VAL A 243 -19.18 -2.49 5.04
C VAL A 243 -18.85 -1.99 6.45
N TYR A 244 -19.12 -0.72 6.69
CA TYR A 244 -18.89 -0.02 7.93
C TYR A 244 -20.19 0.10 8.71
N GLN A 245 -20.15 -0.27 9.99
CA GLN A 245 -21.26 -0.06 10.91
C GLN A 245 -21.34 1.43 11.25
N MET A 246 -22.31 2.15 10.69
CA MET A 246 -22.54 3.54 11.06
C MET A 246 -23.12 3.62 12.47
N SER A 247 -22.45 4.34 13.38
CA SER A 247 -22.91 4.58 14.74
C SER A 247 -23.93 5.74 14.77
N ASN A 248 -25.21 5.44 15.05
CA ASN A 248 -26.31 6.37 15.43
C ASN A 248 -26.78 7.36 14.32
N ASN A 249 -28.04 7.76 14.11
CA ASN A 249 -29.31 7.81 14.86
C ASN A 249 -30.49 7.67 13.86
N GLY A 250 -30.92 6.46 13.50
CA GLY A 250 -32.07 6.31 12.59
C GLY A 250 -32.17 4.99 11.81
N VAL A 251 -31.12 4.15 11.85
CA VAL A 251 -31.16 2.82 11.24
C VAL A 251 -32.12 1.94 12.05
N LYS A 252 -33.27 1.59 11.48
CA LYS A 252 -34.29 0.73 12.11
C LYS A 252 -33.88 -0.76 12.15
N THR A 253 -32.89 -1.14 11.34
CA THR A 253 -32.50 -2.53 11.10
C THR A 253 -31.22 -2.88 11.85
N PRO A 254 -31.19 -3.95 12.67
CA PRO A 254 -29.96 -4.41 13.33
C PRO A 254 -28.84 -4.68 12.31
N PHE A 255 -27.59 -4.34 12.64
CA PHE A 255 -26.46 -4.51 11.71
C PHE A 255 -26.25 -5.97 11.26
N SER A 256 -26.55 -6.95 12.14
CA SER A 256 -26.56 -8.37 11.77
C SER A 256 -27.54 -8.69 10.64
N GLN A 257 -28.68 -8.00 10.59
CA GLN A 257 -29.66 -8.14 9.51
C GLN A 257 -29.19 -7.45 8.22
N GLU A 258 -28.47 -6.33 8.31
CA GLU A 258 -27.84 -5.72 7.13
C GLU A 258 -26.77 -6.63 6.51
N LEU A 259 -25.90 -7.22 7.34
CA LEU A 259 -24.89 -8.18 6.88
C LEU A 259 -25.53 -9.40 6.23
N LEU A 260 -26.62 -9.92 6.81
CA LEU A 260 -27.39 -11.02 6.23
C LEU A 260 -28.01 -10.62 4.90
N ALA A 261 -28.57 -9.42 4.79
CA ALA A 261 -29.12 -8.89 3.55
C ALA A 261 -28.05 -8.77 2.45
N ILE A 262 -26.85 -8.28 2.77
CA ILE A 262 -25.73 -8.22 1.82
C ILE A 262 -25.39 -9.63 1.29
N MET A 263 -25.37 -10.65 2.15
CA MET A 263 -25.14 -12.03 1.71
C MET A 263 -26.22 -12.49 0.71
N TYR A 264 -27.50 -12.33 1.06
CA TYR A 264 -28.62 -12.73 0.18
C TYR A 264 -28.65 -11.95 -1.15
N ALA A 265 -28.35 -10.65 -1.13
CA ALA A 265 -28.29 -9.80 -2.32
C ALA A 265 -27.25 -10.28 -3.35
N ASN A 266 -26.21 -10.98 -2.87
CA ASN A 266 -25.09 -11.52 -3.63
C ASN A 266 -25.15 -13.05 -3.81
N GLY A 267 -26.31 -13.67 -3.55
CA GLY A 267 -26.54 -15.09 -3.80
C GLY A 267 -25.95 -16.04 -2.75
N ILE A 268 -25.46 -15.52 -1.61
CA ILE A 268 -24.97 -16.33 -0.49
C ILE A 268 -26.18 -16.71 0.37
N ASP A 269 -26.78 -17.86 0.04
CA ASP A 269 -27.95 -18.40 0.74
C ASP A 269 -27.56 -19.56 1.65
N PHE A 270 -28.01 -19.52 2.90
CA PHE A 270 -27.78 -20.58 3.87
C PHE A 270 -28.41 -21.91 3.43
N GLU A 271 -29.54 -21.88 2.73
CA GLU A 271 -30.26 -23.09 2.34
C GLU A 271 -29.52 -23.90 1.25
N ASN A 272 -28.70 -23.22 0.44
CA ASN A 272 -27.98 -23.80 -0.69
C ASN A 272 -26.55 -24.27 -0.34
N VAL A 273 -26.11 -24.04 0.91
CA VAL A 273 -24.79 -24.53 1.36
C VAL A 273 -24.91 -25.98 1.78
N SER A 274 -24.36 -26.87 0.95
CA SER A 274 -24.26 -28.31 1.21
C SER A 274 -22.81 -28.71 1.52
N ASP A 275 -22.62 -29.86 2.16
CA ASP A 275 -21.28 -30.42 2.40
C ASP A 275 -20.50 -30.64 1.10
N GLU A 276 -21.19 -30.97 0.00
CA GLU A 276 -20.58 -31.10 -1.33
C GLU A 276 -20.08 -29.75 -1.86
N THR A 277 -20.88 -28.68 -1.71
CA THR A 277 -20.48 -27.31 -2.08
C THR A 277 -19.22 -26.89 -1.32
N ILE A 278 -19.19 -27.18 -0.01
CA ILE A 278 -18.04 -26.89 0.85
C ILE A 278 -16.81 -27.70 0.42
N LYS A 279 -16.99 -28.97 0.09
CA LYS A 279 -15.91 -29.84 -0.37
C LYS A 279 -15.31 -29.36 -1.69
N VAL A 280 -16.13 -29.05 -2.70
CA VAL A 280 -15.66 -28.53 -3.99
C VAL A 280 -14.86 -27.25 -3.84
N LEU A 281 -15.30 -26.33 -2.96
CA LEU A 281 -14.57 -25.10 -2.67
C LEU A 281 -13.23 -25.37 -1.97
N SER A 282 -13.21 -26.32 -1.02
CA SER A 282 -11.98 -26.72 -0.33
C SER A 282 -10.98 -27.36 -1.29
N ASP A 283 -11.43 -28.26 -2.17
CA ASP A 283 -10.60 -28.93 -3.18
C ASP A 283 -10.04 -27.91 -4.18
N LYS A 284 -10.87 -26.97 -4.66
CA LYS A 284 -10.43 -25.89 -5.55
C LYS A 284 -9.37 -25.01 -4.89
N LEU A 285 -9.56 -24.64 -3.62
CA LEU A 285 -8.58 -23.86 -2.89
C LEU A 285 -7.27 -24.64 -2.67
N ALA A 286 -7.36 -25.92 -2.36
CA ALA A 286 -6.19 -26.79 -2.22
C ALA A 286 -5.39 -26.86 -3.53
N GLU A 287 -6.10 -26.94 -4.67
CA GLU A 287 -5.49 -26.94 -5.99
C GLU A 287 -4.86 -25.59 -6.36
N GLU A 288 -5.55 -24.47 -6.09
CA GLU A 288 -4.97 -23.12 -6.27
C GLU A 288 -3.70 -22.93 -5.44
N LYS A 289 -3.69 -23.42 -4.18
CA LYS A 289 -2.50 -23.44 -3.32
C LYS A 289 -1.40 -24.32 -3.90
N ARG A 290 -1.73 -25.51 -4.41
CA ARG A 290 -0.76 -26.41 -5.05
C ARG A 290 -0.09 -25.73 -6.24
N ILE A 291 -0.87 -25.13 -7.14
CA ILE A 291 -0.36 -24.41 -8.31
C ILE A 291 0.51 -23.22 -7.90
N ALA A 292 0.12 -22.46 -6.88
CA ALA A 292 0.93 -21.35 -6.36
C ALA A 292 2.29 -21.85 -5.84
N LYS A 293 2.28 -22.96 -5.08
CA LYS A 293 3.50 -23.60 -4.55
C LYS A 293 4.42 -24.16 -5.63
N GLU A 294 3.87 -24.71 -6.71
CA GLU A 294 4.66 -25.24 -7.82
C GLU A 294 5.39 -24.16 -8.60
N ASN A 295 4.83 -22.94 -8.63
CA ASN A 295 5.42 -21.79 -9.31
C ASN A 295 6.25 -20.89 -8.39
N ASP A 296 6.44 -21.29 -7.13
CA ASP A 296 7.15 -20.51 -6.13
C ASP A 296 8.66 -20.50 -6.40
N VAL A 297 9.22 -19.29 -6.49
CA VAL A 297 10.65 -19.04 -6.70
C VAL A 297 11.44 -18.95 -5.39
N ASN A 298 10.75 -18.86 -4.26
CA ASN A 298 11.36 -18.75 -2.94
C ASN A 298 12.06 -20.05 -2.52
N ILE A 299 13.16 -19.94 -1.79
CA ILE A 299 13.92 -21.07 -1.25
C ILE A 299 13.67 -21.11 0.26
N ARG A 300 13.29 -22.26 0.79
CA ARG A 300 13.01 -22.42 2.24
C ARG A 300 13.70 -23.65 2.79
N ARG A 301 14.63 -23.42 3.71
CA ARG A 301 15.31 -24.47 4.48
C ARG A 301 15.94 -25.56 3.60
N GLU A 302 16.38 -25.17 2.41
CA GLU A 302 17.03 -26.11 1.49
C GLU A 302 18.47 -26.33 1.93
N LYS A 303 18.96 -27.56 1.82
CA LYS A 303 20.34 -27.88 2.22
C LYS A 303 21.31 -27.20 1.26
N GLY A 304 22.33 -26.57 1.82
CA GLY A 304 23.29 -25.84 1.02
C GLY A 304 24.41 -25.24 1.83
N PHE A 305 25.15 -24.35 1.18
CA PHE A 305 26.20 -23.57 1.82
C PHE A 305 26.22 -22.16 1.27
N LEU A 306 26.75 -21.26 2.08
CA LEU A 306 26.98 -19.86 1.74
C LEU A 306 28.48 -19.56 1.81
N ILE A 307 28.99 -18.78 0.87
CA ILE A 307 30.34 -18.22 0.87
C ILE A 307 30.18 -16.72 1.08
N ASP A 308 30.68 -16.20 2.20
CA ASP A 308 30.59 -14.78 2.53
C ASP A 308 31.55 -13.92 1.69
N GLY A 309 31.46 -12.59 1.84
CA GLY A 309 32.32 -11.65 1.11
C GLY A 309 33.82 -11.74 1.45
N LYS A 310 34.21 -12.53 2.46
CA LYS A 310 35.60 -12.82 2.83
C LYS A 310 36.07 -14.19 2.30
N GLY A 311 35.16 -14.98 1.73
CA GLY A 311 35.44 -16.34 1.26
C GLY A 311 35.21 -17.42 2.32
N GLU A 312 34.63 -17.10 3.47
CA GLU A 312 34.33 -18.08 4.51
C GLU A 312 33.07 -18.89 4.13
N ARG A 313 33.18 -20.22 4.21
CA ARG A 313 32.08 -21.15 3.89
C ARG A 313 31.27 -21.48 5.14
N VAL A 314 29.96 -21.33 5.05
CA VAL A 314 28.99 -21.65 6.11
C VAL A 314 27.99 -22.68 5.58
N GLU A 315 28.08 -23.91 6.10
CA GLU A 315 27.12 -24.99 5.82
C GLU A 315 25.84 -24.81 6.63
N GLY A 316 24.68 -25.10 6.02
CA GLY A 316 23.41 -25.06 6.74
C GLY A 316 22.18 -25.19 5.85
N GLU A 317 21.03 -24.89 6.44
CA GLU A 317 19.80 -24.72 5.66
C GLU A 317 19.71 -23.27 5.18
N ILE A 318 19.42 -23.08 3.90
CA ILE A 318 19.35 -21.76 3.26
C ILE A 318 17.89 -21.38 3.04
N SER A 319 17.54 -20.13 3.36
CA SER A 319 16.26 -19.54 2.98
C SER A 319 16.43 -18.16 2.36
N ILE A 320 15.68 -17.87 1.30
CA ILE A 320 15.55 -16.55 0.68
C ILE A 320 14.15 -16.40 0.09
N ALA A 321 13.56 -15.22 0.30
CA ALA A 321 12.32 -14.82 -0.35
C ALA A 321 12.65 -13.88 -1.52
N PHE A 322 12.24 -14.22 -2.73
CA PHE A 322 12.33 -13.41 -3.94
C PHE A 322 11.02 -12.69 -4.27
N ASP A 323 9.88 -13.18 -3.77
CA ASP A 323 8.57 -12.56 -3.94
C ASP A 323 7.64 -12.80 -2.72
N ASN A 324 6.38 -12.37 -2.84
CA ASN A 324 5.35 -12.50 -1.80
C ASN A 324 4.35 -13.65 -2.05
N THR A 325 4.68 -14.62 -2.91
CA THR A 325 3.77 -15.71 -3.34
C THR A 325 3.22 -16.53 -2.15
N ASP A 326 3.82 -16.35 -0.97
CA ASP A 326 3.55 -17.06 0.27
C ASP A 326 2.65 -16.38 1.31
N MET A 327 1.98 -15.25 1.02
CA MET A 327 1.00 -14.72 2.00
C MET A 327 -0.24 -15.64 2.22
N LEU A 328 -0.30 -16.81 1.58
CA LEU A 328 -1.40 -17.76 1.68
C LEU A 328 -1.16 -18.94 2.66
N GLU A 329 0.07 -19.21 3.09
CA GLU A 329 0.35 -20.29 4.04
C GLU A 329 1.25 -19.84 5.18
N ASN A 330 0.76 -20.09 6.39
CA ASN A 330 1.43 -19.90 7.66
C ASN A 330 2.94 -20.25 7.66
N ASP A 331 3.80 -19.23 7.70
CA ASP A 331 5.09 -19.31 8.40
C ASP A 331 5.03 -18.53 9.73
N ILE A 332 3.94 -18.81 10.47
CA ILE A 332 3.83 -18.58 11.91
C ILE A 332 4.09 -19.93 12.58
N PHE A 333 5.34 -20.38 12.57
CA PHE A 333 5.77 -21.42 13.50
C PHE A 333 7.07 -21.00 14.19
N GLY A 334 6.91 -20.61 15.46
CA GLY A 334 7.85 -20.98 16.51
C GLY A 334 9.18 -20.23 16.54
N GLY A 335 9.15 -19.07 17.18
CA GLY A 335 10.35 -18.40 17.69
C GLY A 335 10.74 -17.19 16.85
N SER A 336 10.63 -16.00 17.45
CA SER A 336 11.36 -14.77 17.09
C SER A 336 12.21 -14.85 15.81
N GLY A 337 11.69 -14.41 14.67
CA GLY A 337 12.43 -14.53 13.42
C GLY A 337 11.87 -13.66 12.31
N ASN A 338 12.19 -12.36 12.37
CA ASN A 338 12.37 -11.44 11.24
C ASN A 338 11.77 -11.90 9.90
N ILE A 339 10.43 -11.82 9.76
CA ILE A 339 9.83 -11.80 8.43
C ILE A 339 10.33 -10.52 7.77
N ALA A 340 11.06 -10.73 6.69
CA ALA A 340 11.52 -9.75 5.74
C ALA A 340 10.44 -8.68 5.50
N ASP A 341 10.72 -7.43 5.88
CA ASP A 341 10.08 -6.26 5.30
C ASP A 341 10.10 -6.43 3.76
N ILE A 342 9.06 -5.98 3.05
CA ILE A 342 8.98 -6.04 1.57
C ILE A 342 10.26 -5.47 0.94
N SER A 343 10.95 -4.56 1.64
CA SER A 343 12.29 -4.04 1.31
C SER A 343 13.43 -5.06 1.25
N SER A 344 13.21 -6.33 1.62
CA SER A 344 14.25 -7.36 1.71
C SER A 344 14.06 -8.55 0.77
N TYR A 345 13.01 -8.57 -0.06
CA TYR A 345 12.88 -9.56 -1.13
C TYR A 345 14.07 -9.48 -2.09
N GLY A 346 14.64 -10.65 -2.40
CA GLY A 346 15.82 -10.80 -3.24
C GLY A 346 17.12 -10.26 -2.64
N ASN A 347 17.08 -9.50 -1.53
CA ASN A 347 18.24 -8.72 -1.07
C ASN A 347 18.91 -9.31 0.18
N LYS A 348 18.27 -10.28 0.85
CA LYS A 348 18.81 -11.00 2.02
C LYS A 348 18.61 -12.51 1.89
N VAL A 349 19.63 -13.26 2.25
CA VAL A 349 19.60 -14.72 2.42
C VAL A 349 19.88 -15.07 3.88
N PHE A 350 19.22 -16.10 4.38
CA PHE A 350 19.38 -16.61 5.75
C PHE A 350 20.02 -17.98 5.72
N VAL A 351 21.02 -18.19 6.57
CA VAL A 351 21.64 -19.50 6.83
C VAL A 351 21.28 -19.92 8.24
N TYR A 352 20.75 -21.12 8.36
CA TYR A 352 20.44 -21.76 9.62
C TYR A 352 21.45 -22.87 9.88
N ALA A 353 22.30 -22.66 10.88
CA ALA A 353 23.39 -23.56 11.23
C ALA A 353 23.62 -23.58 12.74
N GLU A 354 24.24 -24.65 13.25
CA GLU A 354 24.70 -24.69 14.63
C GLU A 354 25.91 -23.76 14.81
N ASN A 355 25.88 -22.93 15.85
CA ASN A 355 27.03 -22.14 16.23
C ASN A 355 28.08 -23.00 16.98
N ALA A 356 29.25 -22.41 17.26
CA ALA A 356 30.34 -23.06 18.01
C ALA A 356 29.96 -23.58 19.42
N LYS A 357 28.75 -23.28 19.92
CA LYS A 357 28.21 -23.76 21.20
C LYS A 357 27.09 -24.81 21.01
N GLY A 358 26.95 -25.38 19.81
CA GLY A 358 25.92 -26.38 19.48
C GLY A 358 24.50 -25.84 19.49
N LYS A 359 24.31 -24.51 19.44
CA LYS A 359 22.96 -23.90 19.35
C LYS A 359 22.67 -23.49 17.92
N PHE A 360 21.53 -23.94 17.43
CA PHE A 360 21.01 -23.58 16.12
C PHE A 360 20.71 -22.07 16.06
N LYS A 361 21.29 -21.36 15.09
CA LYS A 361 21.17 -19.91 14.92
C LYS A 361 20.89 -19.57 13.46
N SER A 362 20.01 -18.61 13.24
CA SER A 362 19.83 -17.96 11.94
C SER A 362 20.79 -16.77 11.80
N THR A 363 21.52 -16.70 10.69
CA THR A 363 22.40 -15.58 10.33
C THR A 363 21.98 -15.06 8.96
N SER A 364 21.80 -13.74 8.82
CA SER A 364 21.40 -13.11 7.56
C SER A 364 22.60 -12.46 6.86
N TYR A 365 22.61 -12.56 5.54
CA TYR A 365 23.63 -12.02 4.66
C TYR A 365 22.96 -11.18 3.57
N LYS A 366 23.55 -10.04 3.21
CA LYS A 366 22.98 -9.13 2.21
C LYS A 366 23.62 -9.37 0.84
N ALA A 367 22.84 -9.19 -0.20
CA ALA A 367 23.34 -9.24 -1.57
C ALA A 367 24.44 -8.18 -1.84
N SER A 368 24.38 -7.03 -1.16
CA SER A 368 25.39 -5.96 -1.25
C SER A 368 26.78 -6.39 -0.82
N ASP A 369 26.88 -7.49 -0.08
CA ASP A 369 28.12 -7.96 0.54
C ASP A 369 28.87 -8.97 -0.35
N ASN A 370 28.44 -9.13 -1.62
CA ASN A 370 29.04 -10.03 -2.63
C ASN A 370 29.07 -11.49 -2.20
N VAL A 371 27.97 -11.92 -1.60
CA VAL A 371 27.80 -13.25 -1.02
C VAL A 371 27.32 -14.24 -2.09
N LYS A 372 27.83 -15.46 -2.07
CA LYS A 372 27.39 -16.56 -2.95
C LYS A 372 26.74 -17.64 -2.12
N PHE A 373 25.74 -18.33 -2.66
CA PHE A 373 25.22 -19.54 -2.02
C PHE A 373 24.82 -20.59 -3.04
N GLU A 374 24.85 -21.84 -2.61
CA GLU A 374 24.42 -23.00 -3.39
C GLU A 374 23.40 -23.77 -2.56
N VAL A 375 22.32 -24.20 -3.20
CA VAL A 375 21.28 -25.04 -2.59
C VAL A 375 21.01 -26.27 -3.43
N THR A 376 20.70 -27.38 -2.76
CA THR A 376 20.12 -28.57 -3.39
C THR A 376 18.63 -28.58 -3.09
N LEU A 377 17.81 -28.39 -4.12
CA LEU A 377 16.37 -28.30 -3.96
C LEU A 377 15.76 -29.67 -3.63
N ALA A 378 14.96 -29.76 -2.57
CA ALA A 378 14.32 -31.00 -2.16
C ALA A 378 13.35 -31.58 -3.19
N LYS A 379 12.74 -30.72 -4.02
CA LYS A 379 11.70 -31.12 -4.99
C LYS A 379 12.21 -31.98 -6.15
N ASP A 380 13.44 -31.74 -6.60
CA ASP A 380 14.01 -32.37 -7.81
C ASP A 380 15.50 -32.75 -7.66
N GLY A 381 16.10 -32.50 -6.49
CA GLY A 381 17.52 -32.74 -6.23
C GLY A 381 18.46 -31.82 -7.01
N LYS A 382 17.94 -30.79 -7.69
CA LYS A 382 18.74 -29.91 -8.52
C LYS A 382 19.57 -28.96 -7.67
N VAL A 383 20.83 -28.80 -8.06
CA VAL A 383 21.74 -27.83 -7.46
C VAL A 383 21.56 -26.49 -8.16
N GLU A 384 21.27 -25.45 -7.38
CA GLU A 384 21.12 -24.08 -7.87
C GLU A 384 22.10 -23.15 -7.15
N ARG A 385 22.74 -22.28 -7.92
CA ARG A 385 23.76 -21.34 -7.43
C ARG A 385 23.26 -19.92 -7.57
N TYR A 386 23.57 -19.11 -6.57
CA TYR A 386 23.14 -17.73 -6.49
C TYR A 386 24.30 -16.83 -6.06
N GLU A 387 24.30 -15.60 -6.55
CA GLU A 387 25.29 -14.58 -6.22
C GLU A 387 24.61 -13.23 -6.00
N GLY A 388 24.94 -12.59 -4.87
CA GLY A 388 24.48 -11.25 -4.55
C GLY A 388 25.40 -10.20 -5.15
N PHE A 389 24.88 -9.27 -5.94
CA PHE A 389 25.65 -8.12 -6.45
C PHE A 389 24.74 -6.95 -6.84
N ASN A 390 25.35 -5.78 -7.02
CA ASN A 390 24.70 -4.62 -7.64
C ASN A 390 24.72 -4.76 -9.17
N TYR A 391 23.77 -4.14 -9.86
CA TYR A 391 23.73 -4.14 -11.32
C TYR A 391 23.50 -2.74 -11.89
N ASP A 392 24.06 -2.52 -13.08
CA ASP A 392 23.86 -1.32 -13.89
C ASP A 392 22.81 -1.58 -14.98
N ILE A 393 22.07 -0.54 -15.40
CA ILE A 393 21.05 -0.61 -16.46
C ILE A 393 21.48 0.29 -17.63
N ALA A 394 21.26 -0.17 -18.88
CA ALA A 394 21.70 0.51 -20.11
C ALA A 394 21.16 1.96 -20.30
N ASN A 395 20.06 2.35 -19.63
CA ASN A 395 19.38 3.63 -19.86
C ASN A 395 19.78 4.68 -18.80
N LYS A 396 20.89 5.39 -19.01
CA LYS A 396 21.42 6.43 -18.09
C LYS A 396 20.63 7.77 -18.10
N THR A 397 19.56 7.90 -18.86
CA THR A 397 18.84 9.17 -19.07
C THR A 397 17.81 9.56 -18.00
N MET A 398 17.59 8.78 -16.95
CA MET A 398 16.73 9.15 -15.82
C MET A 398 17.47 9.04 -14.48
N GLY A 399 18.32 10.02 -14.19
CA GLY A 399 19.21 10.06 -13.03
C GLY A 399 18.57 10.05 -11.63
N PHE A 400 17.24 10.09 -11.52
CA PHE A 400 16.53 10.02 -10.24
C PHE A 400 15.80 8.67 -10.02
N LEU A 401 15.24 8.05 -11.06
CA LEU A 401 14.58 6.74 -10.98
C LEU A 401 15.58 5.58 -10.97
N ASN A 402 16.75 5.73 -11.60
CA ASN A 402 17.79 4.69 -11.56
C ASN A 402 18.39 4.46 -10.17
N LYS A 403 18.42 5.48 -9.29
CA LYS A 403 18.84 5.31 -7.89
C LYS A 403 17.81 4.58 -7.03
N LEU A 404 16.56 4.53 -7.47
CA LEU A 404 15.49 3.76 -6.84
C LEU A 404 15.38 2.33 -7.41
N ALA A 405 15.85 2.11 -8.66
CA ALA A 405 15.86 0.81 -9.35
C ALA A 405 17.21 0.08 -9.31
N SER A 406 18.28 0.70 -8.81
CA SER A 406 19.58 0.07 -8.54
C SER A 406 19.64 -0.39 -7.08
N GLY A 407 19.43 -1.69 -6.85
CA GLY A 407 19.62 -2.34 -5.56
C GLY A 407 20.45 -3.60 -5.71
N ALA A 408 21.22 -3.98 -4.68
CA ALA A 408 21.89 -5.28 -4.68
C ALA A 408 20.85 -6.39 -4.46
N THR A 409 20.81 -7.37 -5.35
CA THR A 409 19.91 -8.54 -5.25
C THR A 409 20.66 -9.83 -5.51
N PHE A 410 20.10 -10.96 -5.10
CA PHE A 410 20.64 -12.29 -5.38
C PHE A 410 20.16 -12.77 -6.75
N PHE A 411 21.12 -13.08 -7.61
CA PHE A 411 20.86 -13.60 -8.94
C PHE A 411 21.20 -15.08 -9.02
N LYS A 412 20.34 -15.85 -9.68
CA LYS A 412 20.59 -17.24 -10.03
C LYS A 412 21.61 -17.32 -11.16
N HIS A 413 22.64 -18.13 -11.00
CA HIS A 413 23.58 -18.47 -12.07
C HIS A 413 22.89 -19.35 -13.12
N ILE A 414 23.04 -18.99 -14.39
CA ILE A 414 22.38 -19.68 -15.51
C ILE A 414 23.39 -20.33 -16.44
N TYR A 415 24.46 -19.62 -16.80
CA TYR A 415 25.43 -20.07 -17.79
C TYR A 415 26.78 -19.35 -17.66
N GLY A 416 27.85 -19.98 -18.15
CA GLY A 416 29.22 -19.44 -18.13
C GLY A 416 30.03 -19.90 -16.92
N ASN A 417 31.31 -20.22 -17.13
CA ASN A 417 32.25 -20.64 -16.09
C ASN A 417 33.58 -19.85 -16.13
N ASN A 418 33.76 -18.95 -17.11
CA ASN A 418 35.01 -18.26 -17.39
C ASN A 418 34.91 -16.77 -17.07
N LYS A 419 35.29 -15.84 -17.95
CA LYS A 419 35.42 -14.42 -17.61
C LYS A 419 34.08 -13.71 -17.51
N LEU A 420 33.11 -14.09 -18.36
CA LEU A 420 31.74 -13.57 -18.37
C LEU A 420 30.76 -14.65 -17.92
N GLU A 421 29.85 -14.29 -17.04
CA GLU A 421 28.82 -15.18 -16.50
C GLU A 421 27.43 -14.58 -16.72
N LEU A 422 26.44 -15.44 -16.95
CA LEU A 422 25.04 -15.09 -17.17
C LEU A 422 24.21 -15.49 -15.96
N PHE A 423 23.42 -14.53 -15.50
CA PHE A 423 22.57 -14.65 -14.33
C PHE A 423 21.13 -14.23 -14.63
N TYR A 424 20.19 -14.69 -13.79
CA TYR A 424 18.78 -14.30 -13.80
C TYR A 424 18.36 -13.80 -12.42
N SER A 425 17.67 -12.68 -12.34
CA SER A 425 17.07 -12.21 -11.07
C SER A 425 15.65 -12.78 -10.91
N PRO A 426 15.39 -13.65 -9.93
CA PRO A 426 14.03 -14.13 -9.68
C PRO A 426 13.09 -13.02 -9.19
N THR A 427 13.63 -12.02 -8.48
CA THR A 427 12.86 -10.86 -7.98
C THR A 427 12.52 -9.90 -9.11
N GLU A 428 13.50 -9.48 -9.90
CA GLU A 428 13.32 -8.44 -10.92
C GLU A 428 12.92 -8.98 -12.30
N LYS A 429 13.01 -10.31 -12.49
CA LYS A 429 12.60 -11.03 -13.70
C LYS A 429 13.33 -10.62 -14.98
N PHE A 430 14.61 -10.31 -14.88
CA PHE A 430 15.49 -10.04 -16.03
C PHE A 430 16.82 -10.80 -15.96
N TYR A 431 17.52 -10.85 -17.09
CA TYR A 431 18.87 -11.41 -17.20
C TYR A 431 19.95 -10.35 -17.00
N THR A 432 21.10 -10.78 -16.50
CA THR A 432 22.27 -9.94 -16.25
C THR A 432 23.54 -10.69 -16.63
N ILE A 433 24.46 -10.00 -17.28
CA ILE A 433 25.82 -10.49 -17.49
C ILE A 433 26.76 -9.87 -16.47
N LYS A 434 27.75 -10.62 -15.99
CA LYS A 434 28.74 -10.10 -15.04
C LYS A 434 30.12 -10.64 -15.37
N LEU A 435 31.09 -9.73 -15.44
CA LEU A 435 32.51 -10.08 -15.49
C LEU A 435 32.97 -10.52 -14.10
N LYS A 436 33.73 -11.61 -13.99
CA LYS A 436 34.16 -12.17 -12.70
C LYS A 436 34.86 -11.17 -11.78
N ASP A 437 35.73 -10.34 -12.36
CA ASP A 437 36.54 -9.37 -11.62
C ASP A 437 35.83 -8.01 -11.39
N VAL A 438 34.59 -7.87 -11.86
CA VAL A 438 33.80 -6.65 -11.73
C VAL A 438 32.74 -6.83 -10.65
N LYS A 439 32.60 -5.82 -9.78
CA LYS A 439 31.63 -5.85 -8.67
C LYS A 439 30.18 -5.79 -9.13
N ASN A 440 29.92 -5.05 -10.22
CA ASN A 440 28.58 -4.84 -10.74
C ASN A 440 28.30 -5.71 -11.95
N GLY A 441 27.11 -6.31 -12.00
CA GLY A 441 26.55 -6.89 -13.22
C GLY A 441 25.97 -5.82 -14.15
N PHE A 442 25.66 -6.21 -15.38
CA PHE A 442 24.97 -5.38 -16.36
C PHE A 442 23.65 -6.03 -16.77
N ALA A 443 22.54 -5.36 -16.45
CA ALA A 443 21.20 -5.86 -16.71
C ALA A 443 20.80 -5.63 -18.18
N THR A 444 20.38 -6.71 -18.84
CA THR A 444 19.96 -6.70 -20.24
C THR A 444 18.46 -6.44 -20.33
N THR A 445 18.05 -5.25 -19.89
CA THR A 445 16.64 -4.82 -19.92
C THR A 445 16.25 -4.27 -21.29
N ARG A 446 14.95 -4.23 -21.60
CA ARG A 446 14.41 -3.71 -22.87
C ARG A 446 14.83 -2.26 -23.14
N SER A 447 15.94 -2.07 -23.82
CA SER A 447 16.32 -0.85 -24.52
C SER A 447 16.22 -1.08 -26.03
N ASP A 448 16.45 -0.04 -26.82
CA ASP A 448 16.73 -0.22 -28.24
C ASP A 448 17.96 -1.13 -28.43
N GLN A 449 17.91 -2.08 -29.39
CA GLN A 449 18.94 -3.10 -29.61
C GLN A 449 20.31 -2.47 -29.91
N ASP A 450 20.37 -1.42 -30.72
CA ASP A 450 21.63 -0.75 -31.08
C ASP A 450 22.23 -0.03 -29.87
N LYS A 451 21.38 0.61 -29.05
CA LYS A 451 21.80 1.20 -27.77
C LYS A 451 22.28 0.15 -26.78
N LEU A 452 21.64 -1.01 -26.73
CA LEU A 452 22.04 -2.12 -25.87
C LEU A 452 23.40 -2.66 -26.29
N ILE A 453 23.62 -2.87 -27.59
CA ILE A 453 24.89 -3.32 -28.16
C ILE A 453 26.01 -2.35 -27.76
N ALA A 454 25.80 -1.04 -27.95
CA ALA A 454 26.80 -0.03 -27.58
C ALA A 454 27.12 -0.06 -26.07
N ALA A 455 26.10 -0.18 -25.22
CA ALA A 455 26.27 -0.23 -23.77
C ALA A 455 26.96 -1.52 -23.30
N ILE A 456 26.61 -2.68 -23.88
CA ILE A 456 27.26 -3.96 -23.59
C ILE A 456 28.72 -3.94 -24.02
N LYS A 457 29.05 -3.44 -25.23
CA LYS A 457 30.45 -3.30 -25.67
C LYS A 457 31.27 -2.45 -24.70
N ALA A 458 30.70 -1.34 -24.24
CA ALA A 458 31.34 -0.48 -23.25
C ALA A 458 31.53 -1.18 -21.89
N TYR A 459 30.54 -1.94 -21.42
CA TYR A 459 30.64 -2.72 -20.18
C TYR A 459 31.71 -3.82 -20.26
N LEU A 460 31.75 -4.54 -21.40
CA LEU A 460 32.67 -5.66 -21.62
C LEU A 460 34.12 -5.21 -21.85
N GLY A 461 34.34 -3.95 -22.20
CA GLY A 461 35.67 -3.42 -22.53
C GLY A 461 36.32 -4.10 -23.75
N CYS A 462 35.52 -4.77 -24.60
CA CYS A 462 35.99 -5.53 -25.74
C CYS A 462 35.42 -4.96 -27.04
N GLU A 463 36.21 -4.12 -27.72
CA GLU A 463 35.77 -3.46 -28.95
C GLU A 463 35.65 -4.43 -30.14
N SER A 464 36.45 -5.50 -30.13
CA SER A 464 36.51 -6.53 -31.17
C SER A 464 35.32 -7.48 -31.19
N ILE A 465 34.47 -7.47 -30.15
CA ILE A 465 33.35 -8.42 -30.07
C ILE A 465 32.32 -8.14 -31.17
N ASN A 466 32.01 -9.18 -31.96
CA ASN A 466 30.96 -9.11 -32.98
C ASN A 466 29.61 -9.61 -32.45
N LEU A 467 28.69 -8.67 -32.23
CA LEU A 467 27.33 -8.91 -31.73
C LEU A 467 26.25 -8.89 -32.83
N GLU A 468 26.65 -8.82 -34.10
CA GLU A 468 25.71 -8.85 -35.22
C GLU A 468 24.90 -10.17 -35.21
N GLY A 469 23.58 -10.03 -35.35
CA GLY A 469 22.63 -11.15 -35.37
C GLY A 469 22.34 -11.79 -34.01
N ILE A 470 22.91 -11.30 -32.90
CA ILE A 470 22.63 -11.82 -31.56
C ILE A 470 21.43 -11.08 -30.96
N ASP A 471 20.40 -11.84 -30.57
CA ASP A 471 19.28 -11.30 -29.80
C ASP A 471 19.63 -11.18 -28.31
N LEU A 472 19.93 -9.96 -27.87
CA LEU A 472 20.39 -9.69 -26.50
C LEU A 472 19.25 -9.64 -25.47
N PHE A 473 18.00 -9.89 -25.90
CA PHE A 473 16.85 -10.00 -25.00
C PHE A 473 16.47 -11.44 -24.68
N SER A 474 16.97 -12.42 -25.43
CA SER A 474 16.67 -13.83 -25.20
C SER A 474 17.80 -14.53 -24.46
N LEU A 475 17.44 -15.57 -23.70
CA LEU A 475 18.38 -16.43 -23.02
C LEU A 475 19.42 -17.03 -23.98
N GLU A 476 18.98 -17.48 -25.16
CA GLU A 476 19.87 -18.11 -26.12
C GLU A 476 20.84 -17.11 -26.76
N GLY A 477 20.41 -15.90 -27.10
CA GLY A 477 21.35 -14.89 -27.58
C GLY A 477 22.33 -14.41 -26.49
N LEU A 478 21.90 -14.36 -25.23
CA LEU A 478 22.82 -14.05 -24.12
C LEU A 478 23.84 -15.17 -23.86
N LYS A 479 23.49 -16.44 -24.04
CA LYS A 479 24.47 -17.54 -24.02
C LYS A 479 25.49 -17.39 -25.15
N GLN A 480 25.03 -17.07 -26.37
CA GLN A 480 25.92 -16.81 -27.51
C GLN A 480 26.87 -15.63 -27.24
N LEU A 481 26.39 -14.57 -26.56
CA LEU A 481 27.24 -13.47 -26.13
C LEU A 481 28.36 -13.95 -25.20
N VAL A 482 28.04 -14.77 -24.19
CA VAL A 482 29.03 -15.36 -23.27
C VAL A 482 30.08 -16.18 -24.03
N ASP A 483 29.65 -17.07 -24.92
CA ASP A 483 30.55 -17.91 -25.71
C ASP A 483 31.45 -17.08 -26.65
N LYS A 484 30.91 -16.03 -27.27
CA LYS A 484 31.70 -15.12 -28.12
C LYS A 484 32.70 -14.30 -27.32
N TYR A 485 32.34 -13.83 -26.12
CA TYR A 485 33.27 -13.08 -25.28
C TYR A 485 34.48 -13.94 -24.89
N ASP A 486 34.23 -15.18 -24.45
CA ASP A 486 35.30 -16.11 -24.08
C ASP A 486 36.24 -16.45 -25.25
N THR A 487 35.76 -16.38 -26.49
CA THR A 487 36.57 -16.69 -27.69
C THR A 487 37.25 -15.47 -28.31
N GLN A 488 36.67 -14.28 -28.21
CA GLN A 488 37.11 -13.08 -28.95
C GLN A 488 37.80 -12.02 -28.08
N CYS A 489 37.64 -12.09 -26.75
CA CYS A 489 38.02 -11.03 -25.81
C CYS A 489 39.05 -11.47 -24.77
N ASN A 490 40.03 -12.29 -25.19
CA ASN A 490 41.10 -12.82 -24.33
C ASN A 490 41.91 -11.75 -23.60
#